data_AF-A0A9Q1MGK5-F1
#
_entry.id   AF-A0A9Q1MGK5-F1
#
_cell.length_a   1.000
_cell.length_b   1.000
_cell.length_c   1.000
_cell.angle_alpha   90.00
_cell.angle_beta   90.00
_cell.angle_gamma   90.00
#
_symmetry.space_group_name_H-M   'P 1'
#
loop_
_entity.id
_entity.type
_entity.pdbx_description
1 polymer ?
#
loop_
_entity_poly.entity_id
_entity_poly.type
_entity_poly.pdbx_seq_one_letter_code
_entity_poly.pdbx_strand_id
1 'polypeptide(L)'
;MLKLRGVVEDEYSALLSLQADALKALEEKLNQNTEDRDAIQEATVWYNKVLGLRIECGQDANNPDDEYSFTVRHENDVHTLIDCDPQLNDAKELLIELNKSNGLFKFVRTMREISRSCSTWINITRERSDVLSPVSASSFRRSHRFKVKK
;
A
#
# COMPACT_ATOMS: atom_id res chain seq x y z
N MET A 1 60.77 39.12 -11.57
CA MET A 1 60.13 37.86 -12.02
C MET A 1 59.77 36.89 -10.88
N LEU A 2 60.57 36.76 -9.80
CA LEU A 2 60.28 35.82 -8.69
C LEU A 2 58.99 36.08 -7.88
N LYS A 3 58.51 37.34 -7.83
CA LYS A 3 57.33 37.73 -7.03
C LYS A 3 55.99 37.29 -7.62
N LEU A 4 55.89 37.16 -8.95
CA LEU A 4 54.67 36.72 -9.63
C LEU A 4 54.45 35.21 -9.51
N ARG A 5 55.53 34.43 -9.41
CA ARG A 5 55.44 32.97 -9.32
C ARG A 5 54.88 32.49 -7.97
N GLY A 6 55.26 33.11 -6.86
CA GLY A 6 54.72 32.78 -5.54
C GLY A 6 53.23 33.09 -5.40
N VAL A 7 52.77 34.22 -5.97
CA VAL A 7 51.35 34.61 -5.95
C VAL A 7 50.49 33.62 -6.75
N VAL A 8 51.00 33.13 -7.89
CA VAL A 8 50.29 32.12 -8.71
C VAL A 8 50.23 30.75 -8.00
N GLU A 9 51.29 30.36 -7.27
CA GLU A 9 51.31 29.13 -6.47
C GLU A 9 50.33 29.21 -5.26
N ASP A 10 50.20 30.39 -4.63
CA ASP A 10 49.27 30.64 -3.53
C ASP A 10 47.80 30.65 -3.99
N GLU A 11 47.49 31.30 -5.12
CA GLU A 11 46.14 31.30 -5.72
C GLU A 11 45.71 29.89 -6.15
N TYR A 12 46.65 29.13 -6.74
CA TYR A 12 46.40 27.74 -7.13
C TYR A 12 46.12 26.84 -5.91
N SER A 13 46.87 27.03 -4.83
CA SER A 13 46.67 26.31 -3.56
C SER A 13 45.33 26.67 -2.91
N ALA A 14 44.94 27.95 -2.95
CA ALA A 14 43.65 28.41 -2.47
C ALA A 14 42.48 27.79 -3.27
N LEU A 15 42.60 27.70 -4.59
CA LEU A 15 41.59 27.08 -5.46
C LEU A 15 41.44 25.59 -5.17
N LEU A 16 42.55 24.86 -5.03
CA LEU A 16 42.58 23.46 -4.64
C LEU A 16 41.91 23.24 -3.27
N SER A 17 42.19 24.10 -2.31
CA SER A 17 41.62 24.03 -0.96
C SER A 17 40.10 24.25 -1.01
N LEU A 18 39.64 25.27 -1.75
CA LEU A 18 38.23 25.54 -1.97
C LEU A 18 37.50 24.36 -2.63
N GLN A 19 38.13 23.73 -3.62
CA GLN A 19 37.56 22.56 -4.30
C GLN A 19 37.48 21.35 -3.37
N ALA A 20 38.50 21.12 -2.54
CA ALA A 20 38.51 20.05 -1.54
C ALA A 20 37.40 20.24 -0.50
N ASP A 21 37.21 21.46 0.00
CA ASP A 21 36.14 21.79 0.95
C ASP A 21 34.75 21.58 0.32
N ALA A 22 34.56 21.98 -0.95
CA ALA A 22 33.31 21.79 -1.67
C ALA A 22 32.98 20.31 -1.90
N LEU A 23 33.99 19.48 -2.21
CA LEU A 23 33.82 18.03 -2.36
C LEU A 23 33.45 17.38 -1.03
N LYS A 24 34.16 17.74 0.04
CA LYS A 24 33.88 17.23 1.38
C LYS A 24 32.45 17.55 1.82
N ALA A 25 31.99 18.78 1.60
CA ALA A 25 30.62 19.17 1.90
C ALA A 25 29.56 18.39 1.08
N LEU A 26 29.90 17.96 -0.14
CA LEU A 26 29.02 17.15 -0.98
C LEU A 26 28.99 15.69 -0.51
N GLU A 27 30.14 15.13 -0.13
CA GLU A 27 30.23 13.78 0.46
C GLU A 27 29.44 13.69 1.77
N GLU A 28 29.59 14.66 2.66
CA GLU A 28 28.83 14.72 3.92
C GLU A 28 27.32 14.78 3.66
N LYS A 29 26.86 15.59 2.70
CA LYS A 29 25.45 15.64 2.31
C LYS A 29 24.94 14.33 1.72
N LEU A 30 25.75 13.67 0.90
CA LEU A 30 25.38 12.39 0.30
C LEU A 30 25.25 11.30 1.37
N ASN A 31 26.19 11.25 2.32
CA ASN A 31 26.14 10.32 3.45
C ASN A 31 24.89 10.57 4.31
N GLN A 32 24.58 11.83 4.64
CA GLN A 32 23.35 12.16 5.37
C GLN A 32 22.09 11.70 4.61
N ASN A 33 22.02 11.95 3.30
CA ASN A 33 20.89 11.50 2.48
C ASN A 33 20.75 9.97 2.47
N THR A 34 21.87 9.23 2.48
CA THR A 34 21.82 7.77 2.55
C THR A 34 21.34 7.29 3.91
N GLU A 35 21.81 7.88 5.01
CA GLU A 35 21.35 7.56 6.36
C GLU A 35 19.86 7.86 6.54
N ASP A 36 19.40 9.02 6.06
CA ASP A 36 17.98 9.41 6.09
C ASP A 36 17.11 8.42 5.31
N ARG A 37 17.58 8.00 4.13
CA ARG A 37 16.87 7.01 3.30
C ARG A 37 16.77 5.66 3.99
N ASP A 38 17.87 5.20 4.60
CA ASP A 38 17.91 3.92 5.28
C ASP A 38 17.00 3.93 6.52
N ALA A 39 16.97 5.04 7.28
CA ALA A 39 16.05 5.23 8.40
C ALA A 39 14.57 5.25 7.96
N ILE A 40 14.26 5.90 6.83
CA ILE A 40 12.91 5.87 6.24
C ILE A 40 12.53 4.44 5.87
N GLN A 41 13.43 3.70 5.21
CA GLN A 41 13.18 2.33 4.79
C GLN A 41 12.94 1.39 5.99
N GLU A 42 13.74 1.51 7.05
CA GLU A 42 13.57 0.74 8.28
C GLU A 42 12.22 1.05 8.94
N ALA A 43 11.85 2.33 9.04
CA ALA A 43 10.56 2.75 9.57
C ALA A 43 9.41 2.19 8.72
N THR A 44 9.50 2.26 7.40
CA THR A 44 8.49 1.68 6.49
C THR A 44 8.32 0.18 6.71
N VAL A 45 9.42 -0.58 6.81
CA VAL A 45 9.37 -2.02 7.10
C VAL A 45 8.72 -2.30 8.46
N TRP A 46 9.07 -1.52 9.49
CA TRP A 46 8.49 -1.66 10.82
C TRP A 46 6.99 -1.39 10.83
N TYR A 47 6.54 -0.29 10.21
CA TYR A 47 5.12 0.05 10.12
C TYR A 47 4.33 -0.97 9.30
N ASN A 48 4.90 -1.47 8.20
CA ASN A 48 4.26 -2.50 7.40
C ASN A 48 4.00 -3.76 8.24
N LYS A 49 5.00 -4.17 9.03
CA LYS A 49 4.89 -5.32 9.95
C LYS A 49 3.88 -5.09 11.07
N VAL A 50 3.91 -3.94 11.73
CA VAL A 50 3.08 -3.65 12.91
C VAL A 50 1.63 -3.39 12.52
N LEU A 51 1.40 -2.67 11.42
CA LEU A 51 0.07 -2.31 10.96
C LEU A 51 -0.55 -3.38 10.07
N GLY A 52 0.24 -4.30 9.50
CA GLY A 52 -0.22 -5.20 8.43
C GLY A 52 -0.77 -4.39 7.26
N LEU A 53 -0.08 -3.32 6.89
CA LEU A 53 -0.36 -2.49 5.71
C LEU A 53 0.84 -2.63 4.78
N ARG A 54 0.60 -2.71 3.47
CA ARG A 54 1.64 -2.60 2.47
C ARG A 54 1.38 -1.32 1.69
N ILE A 55 2.29 -0.36 1.80
CA ILE A 55 2.20 0.92 1.08
C ILE A 55 3.24 0.87 -0.03
N GLU A 56 2.79 0.93 -1.28
CA GLU A 56 3.67 0.97 -2.45
C GLU A 56 3.45 2.30 -3.19
N CYS A 57 4.54 2.99 -3.50
CA CYS A 57 4.51 4.22 -4.28
C CYS A 57 5.10 3.93 -5.67
N GLY A 58 4.28 3.97 -6.72
CA GLY A 58 4.77 4.03 -8.11
C GLY A 58 4.78 2.75 -8.95
N GLN A 59 4.25 1.62 -8.49
CA GLN A 59 4.05 0.44 -9.35
C GLN A 59 2.92 -0.45 -8.85
N ASP A 60 2.18 -1.04 -9.79
CA ASP A 60 1.04 -1.91 -9.52
C ASP A 60 1.48 -3.08 -8.64
N ALA A 61 0.90 -3.12 -7.43
CA ALA A 61 1.05 -4.20 -6.47
C ALA A 61 0.32 -5.45 -7.00
N ASN A 62 0.84 -6.10 -8.04
CA ASN A 62 0.33 -7.37 -8.50
C ASN A 62 0.68 -8.44 -7.46
N ASN A 63 -0.16 -8.58 -6.44
CA ASN A 63 -0.17 -9.73 -5.56
C ASN A 63 -1.50 -10.48 -5.78
N PRO A 64 -1.48 -11.74 -6.24
CA PRO A 64 -2.69 -12.50 -6.54
C PRO A 64 -3.35 -13.16 -5.32
N ASP A 65 -2.89 -12.87 -4.10
CA ASP A 65 -3.34 -13.56 -2.88
C ASP A 65 -4.28 -12.65 -2.08
N ASP A 66 -5.60 -12.91 -2.18
CA ASP A 66 -6.75 -12.62 -1.29
C ASP A 66 -6.81 -11.32 -0.43
N GLU A 67 -5.91 -10.36 -0.61
CA GLU A 67 -5.77 -9.19 0.26
C GLU A 67 -6.49 -7.97 -0.32
N TYR A 68 -7.37 -7.37 0.48
CA TYR A 68 -8.05 -6.12 0.15
C TYR A 68 -7.01 -5.04 -0.22
N SER A 69 -7.11 -4.52 -1.44
CA SER A 69 -6.18 -3.52 -1.98
C SER A 69 -6.92 -2.36 -2.64
N PHE A 70 -6.30 -1.19 -2.64
CA PHE A 70 -6.80 -0.03 -3.35
C PHE A 70 -5.64 0.89 -3.76
N THR A 71 -5.83 1.61 -4.86
CA THR A 71 -4.81 2.50 -5.42
C THR A 71 -5.40 3.89 -5.58
N VAL A 72 -4.79 4.88 -4.91
CA VAL A 72 -5.17 6.30 -5.02
C VAL A 72 -4.05 7.07 -5.72
N ARG A 73 -4.41 7.79 -6.78
CA ARG A 73 -3.52 8.74 -7.46
C ARG A 73 -3.84 10.15 -6.98
N HIS A 74 -2.81 10.89 -6.59
CA HIS A 74 -2.91 12.31 -6.26
C HIS A 74 -2.30 13.15 -7.40
N GLU A 75 -3.11 14.01 -8.01
CA GLU A 75 -2.68 14.91 -9.09
C GLU A 75 -3.43 16.24 -8.98
N ASN A 76 -2.71 17.36 -9.06
CA ASN A 76 -3.27 18.72 -8.97
C ASN A 76 -4.17 18.94 -7.74
N ASP A 77 -3.71 18.50 -6.56
CA ASP A 77 -4.45 18.55 -5.29
C ASP A 77 -5.77 17.75 -5.26
N VAL A 78 -5.95 16.86 -6.23
CA VAL A 78 -7.12 15.97 -6.33
C VAL A 78 -6.68 14.52 -6.26
N HIS A 79 -7.31 13.78 -5.36
CA HIS A 79 -7.22 12.34 -5.21
C HIS A 79 -8.24 11.65 -6.11
N THR A 80 -7.77 10.65 -6.85
CA THR A 80 -8.56 9.78 -7.71
C THR A 80 -8.34 8.33 -7.32
N LEU A 81 -9.41 7.55 -7.20
CA LEU A 81 -9.33 6.11 -6.96
C LEU A 81 -9.13 5.41 -8.31
N ILE A 82 -7.97 4.78 -8.50
CA ILE A 82 -7.59 4.06 -9.71
C ILE A 82 -8.15 2.64 -9.68
N ASP A 83 -7.98 1.95 -8.55
CA ASP A 83 -8.42 0.58 -8.37
C ASP A 83 -8.81 0.31 -6.90
N CYS A 84 -9.71 -0.64 -6.68
CA CYS A 84 -10.14 -1.11 -5.37
C CYS A 84 -10.73 -2.51 -5.49
N ASP A 85 -10.05 -3.50 -4.93
CA ASP A 85 -10.46 -4.90 -4.97
C ASP A 85 -10.47 -5.50 -3.56
N PRO A 86 -11.61 -6.06 -3.09
CA PRO A 86 -12.96 -5.97 -3.65
C PRO A 86 -13.52 -4.54 -3.70
N GLN A 87 -14.42 -4.28 -4.66
CA GLN A 87 -15.10 -2.99 -4.77
C GLN A 87 -15.95 -2.70 -3.53
N LEU A 88 -15.71 -1.54 -2.91
CA LEU A 88 -16.51 -1.02 -1.82
C LEU A 88 -17.42 0.10 -2.31
N ASN A 89 -18.73 -0.01 -2.04
CA ASN A 89 -19.70 1.02 -2.40
C ASN A 89 -19.35 2.38 -1.77
N ASP A 90 -18.84 2.37 -0.55
CA ASP A 90 -18.55 3.57 0.25
C ASP A 90 -17.21 4.23 -0.15
N ALA A 91 -16.36 3.56 -0.94
CA ALA A 91 -15.04 4.10 -1.30
C ALA A 91 -15.13 5.43 -2.06
N LYS A 92 -16.18 5.64 -2.85
CA LYS A 92 -16.42 6.90 -3.57
C LYS A 92 -16.73 8.05 -2.61
N GLU A 93 -17.54 7.80 -1.59
CA GLU A 93 -17.88 8.81 -0.57
C GLU A 93 -16.65 9.18 0.26
N LEU A 94 -15.86 8.17 0.64
CA LEU A 94 -14.59 8.37 1.35
C LEU A 94 -13.58 9.17 0.50
N LEU A 95 -13.53 8.95 -0.81
CA LEU A 95 -12.69 9.74 -1.72
C LEU A 95 -13.14 11.20 -1.81
N ILE A 96 -14.46 11.45 -1.82
CA ILE A 96 -15.01 12.82 -1.78
C ILE A 96 -14.63 13.51 -0.46
N GLU A 97 -14.69 12.81 0.67
CA GLU A 97 -14.24 13.34 1.96
C GLU A 97 -12.74 13.62 1.97
N LEU A 98 -11.93 12.71 1.39
CA LEU A 98 -10.49 12.87 1.28
C LEU A 98 -10.14 14.14 0.49
N ASN A 99 -10.80 14.37 -0.64
CA ASN A 99 -10.59 15.58 -1.45
C ASN A 99 -11.00 16.88 -0.76
N LYS A 100 -11.89 16.83 0.24
CA LYS A 100 -12.28 18.01 1.02
C LYS A 100 -11.37 18.29 2.21
N SER A 101 -10.90 17.23 2.87
CA SER A 101 -10.20 17.32 4.16
C SER A 101 -8.70 17.08 4.07
N ASN A 102 -8.22 16.50 2.97
CA ASN A 102 -6.89 15.93 2.82
C ASN A 102 -6.52 14.93 3.95
N GLY A 103 -7.53 14.33 4.57
CA GLY A 103 -7.40 13.49 5.75
C GLY A 103 -7.05 12.03 5.44
N LEU A 104 -5.85 11.75 4.94
CA LEU A 104 -5.44 10.40 4.52
C LEU A 104 -5.52 9.37 5.66
N PHE A 105 -5.14 9.74 6.88
CA PHE A 105 -5.22 8.84 8.04
C PHE A 105 -6.64 8.34 8.29
N LYS A 106 -7.62 9.27 8.28
CA LYS A 106 -9.03 8.94 8.47
C LYS A 106 -9.52 8.06 7.32
N PHE A 107 -9.19 8.42 6.09
CA PHE A 107 -9.54 7.66 4.89
C PHE A 107 -9.05 6.20 4.96
N VAL A 108 -7.74 5.99 5.18
CA VAL A 108 -7.13 4.65 5.24
C VAL A 108 -7.71 3.83 6.39
N ARG A 109 -7.93 4.45 7.55
CA ARG A 109 -8.55 3.79 8.70
C ARG A 109 -9.97 3.29 8.37
N THR A 110 -10.80 4.14 7.78
CA THR A 110 -12.18 3.76 7.44
C THR A 110 -12.22 2.67 6.36
N MET A 111 -11.40 2.78 5.30
CA MET A 111 -11.30 1.74 4.26
C MET A 111 -10.97 0.36 4.85
N ARG A 112 -10.06 0.32 5.83
CA ARG A 112 -9.69 -0.88 6.57
C ARG A 112 -10.79 -1.43 7.50
N GLU A 113 -11.57 -0.56 8.14
CA GLU A 113 -12.70 -0.99 8.99
C GLU A 113 -13.83 -1.58 8.13
N ILE A 114 -14.09 -0.98 6.97
CA ILE A 114 -15.08 -1.48 6.00
C ILE A 114 -14.64 -2.82 5.42
N SER A 115 -13.38 -2.96 5.00
CA SER A 115 -12.89 -4.21 4.40
C SER A 115 -13.01 -5.40 5.36
N ARG A 116 -12.66 -5.23 6.65
CA ARG A 116 -12.83 -6.27 7.69
C ARG A 116 -14.30 -6.63 7.94
N SER A 117 -15.18 -5.65 7.86
CA SER A 117 -16.61 -5.86 7.99
C SER A 117 -17.16 -6.62 6.78
N CYS A 118 -16.75 -6.23 5.57
CA CYS A 118 -17.20 -6.82 4.31
C CYS A 118 -16.67 -8.24 4.11
N SER A 119 -15.42 -8.54 4.47
CA SER A 119 -14.85 -9.90 4.44
C SER A 119 -15.65 -10.88 5.32
N THR A 120 -16.19 -10.41 6.45
CA THR A 120 -17.07 -11.23 7.30
C THR A 120 -18.38 -11.56 6.59
N TRP A 121 -19.01 -10.59 5.92
CA TRP A 121 -20.22 -10.82 5.12
C TRP A 121 -19.96 -11.71 3.90
N ILE A 122 -18.86 -11.51 3.18
CA ILE A 122 -18.45 -12.33 2.03
C ILE A 122 -18.20 -13.77 2.45
N ASN A 123 -17.53 -14.00 3.59
CA ASN A 123 -17.32 -15.36 4.11
C ASN A 123 -18.65 -16.01 4.55
N ILE A 124 -19.54 -15.26 5.22
CA ILE A 124 -20.87 -15.75 5.61
C ILE A 124 -21.74 -16.08 4.39
N THR A 125 -21.69 -15.28 3.33
CA THR A 125 -22.45 -15.57 2.10
C THR A 125 -21.85 -16.73 1.33
N ARG A 126 -20.51 -16.86 1.28
CA ARG A 126 -19.82 -18.00 0.64
C ARG A 126 -20.15 -19.33 1.34
N GLU A 127 -20.08 -19.38 2.68
CA GLU A 127 -20.48 -20.56 3.45
C GLU A 127 -21.98 -20.88 3.30
N ARG A 128 -22.84 -19.85 3.17
CA ARG A 128 -24.28 -20.06 2.90
C ARG A 128 -24.57 -20.59 1.49
N SER A 129 -23.78 -20.22 0.48
CA SER A 129 -23.93 -20.75 -0.88
C SER A 129 -23.52 -22.21 -1.01
N ASP A 130 -22.61 -22.71 -0.17
CA ASP A 130 -22.22 -24.13 -0.17
C ASP A 130 -23.28 -25.07 0.45
N VAL A 131 -24.34 -24.53 1.07
CA VAL A 131 -25.42 -25.32 1.71
C VAL A 131 -26.73 -25.34 0.90
N LEU A 132 -26.84 -24.58 -0.20
CA LEU A 132 -28.07 -24.54 -1.01
C LEU A 132 -27.80 -24.65 -2.52
N SER A 133 -27.52 -25.88 -2.98
CA SER A 133 -27.85 -26.30 -4.34
C SER A 133 -29.21 -27.02 -4.36
N PRO A 134 -30.25 -26.50 -5.04
CA PRO A 134 -31.51 -27.21 -5.20
C PRO A 134 -31.49 -28.08 -6.46
N VAL A 135 -30.80 -29.22 -6.41
CA VAL A 135 -30.92 -30.33 -7.38
C VAL A 135 -30.68 -31.61 -6.58
N SER A 136 -31.67 -32.33 -6.04
CA SER A 136 -32.73 -33.02 -6.77
C SER A 136 -33.91 -33.33 -5.84
N ALA A 137 -35.03 -32.66 -6.06
CA ALA A 137 -36.34 -33.20 -5.67
C ALA A 137 -36.89 -33.98 -6.86
N SER A 138 -36.76 -35.32 -6.86
CA SER A 138 -37.76 -36.25 -7.44
C SER A 138 -37.32 -37.71 -7.31
N SER A 139 -37.84 -38.42 -6.31
CA SER A 139 -38.50 -39.70 -6.55
C SER A 139 -39.31 -40.11 -5.32
N PHE A 140 -40.61 -39.87 -5.42
CA PHE A 140 -41.66 -40.83 -5.12
C PHE A 140 -41.52 -41.69 -3.86
N ARG A 141 -42.38 -41.36 -2.88
CA ARG A 141 -42.80 -42.27 -1.81
C ARG A 141 -43.13 -43.65 -2.39
N ARG A 142 -42.39 -44.69 -2.00
CA ARG A 142 -42.90 -46.08 -2.00
C ARG A 142 -42.82 -46.66 -0.60
N SER A 143 -44.01 -46.71 -0.02
CA SER A 143 -44.38 -47.44 1.19
C SER A 143 -43.81 -48.86 1.22
N HIS A 144 -43.08 -49.21 2.28
CA HIS A 144 -42.75 -50.60 2.60
C HIS A 144 -43.92 -51.23 3.39
N ARG A 145 -44.81 -51.89 2.66
CA ARG A 145 -45.85 -52.76 3.23
C ARG A 145 -45.22 -54.12 3.55
N PHE A 146 -44.95 -54.38 4.83
CA PHE A 146 -44.62 -55.72 5.33
C PHE A 146 -45.76 -56.70 4.98
N LYS A 147 -45.43 -57.82 4.33
CA LYS A 147 -46.34 -58.96 4.18
C LYS A 147 -46.06 -59.98 5.28
N VAL A 148 -47.07 -60.23 6.10
CA VAL A 148 -47.17 -61.40 7.01
C VAL A 148 -47.48 -62.64 6.16
N LYS A 149 -46.69 -63.70 6.31
CA LYS A 149 -47.05 -65.04 5.83
C LYS A 149 -47.78 -65.80 6.94
N LYS A 150 -48.88 -66.45 6.57
CA LYS A 150 -49.57 -67.47 7.36
C LYS A 150 -48.74 -68.74 7.43
#